data_AF-A0A9E5YFM0-F1
#
_entry.id   AF-A0A9E5YFM0-F1
#
_cell.length_a   1.000
_cell.length_b   1.000
_cell.length_c   1.000
_cell.angle_alpha   90.00
_cell.angle_beta   90.00
_cell.angle_gamma   90.00
#
_symmetry.space_group_name_H-M   'P 1'
#
loop_
_entity.id
_entity.type
_entity.pdbx_description
1 polymer ?
#
loop_
_entity_poly.entity_id
_entity_poly.type
_entity_poly.pdbx_seq_one_letter_code
_entity_poly.pdbx_strand_id
1 'polypeptide(L)'
;MTKRVALATLGCKVNQYETQVIRERFKRANFELASFSEEADIYVINTCSVTKRADEKSIDLIRKALQKNNGASVVVTGCLVEADAEKLKDKFPQVKLVGNSEKLKLNELFAPLDSKH
;
A
#
# COMPACT_ATOMS: atom_id res chain seq x y z
N MET A 1 16.86 -6.16 -11.75
CA MET A 1 16.90 -5.66 -10.36
C MET A 1 15.59 -6.02 -9.70
N THR A 2 15.65 -6.64 -8.52
CA THR A 2 14.47 -6.99 -7.73
C THR A 2 13.95 -5.73 -7.04
N LYS A 3 12.70 -5.33 -7.31
CA LYS A 3 12.09 -4.17 -6.65
C LYS A 3 11.75 -4.51 -5.19
N ARG A 4 12.03 -3.60 -4.27
CA ARG A 4 11.71 -3.73 -2.86
C ARG A 4 10.31 -3.20 -2.59
N VAL A 5 9.50 -3.97 -1.85
CA VAL A 5 8.15 -3.58 -1.43
C VAL A 5 8.03 -3.57 0.08
N ALA A 6 7.57 -2.44 0.62
CA ALA A 6 7.30 -2.27 2.03
C ALA A 6 5.80 -2.19 2.27
N LEU A 7 5.27 -3.05 3.15
CA LEU A 7 3.85 -3.08 3.47
C LEU A 7 3.59 -2.65 4.91
N ALA A 8 2.79 -1.61 5.07
CA ALA A 8 2.25 -1.16 6.34
C ALA A 8 0.76 -1.47 6.43
N THR A 9 0.35 -1.88 7.63
CA THR A 9 -1.04 -2.20 7.94
C THR A 9 -1.49 -1.33 9.09
N LEU A 10 -2.64 -0.67 8.94
CA LEU A 10 -3.36 0.01 10.00
C LEU A 10 -4.72 -0.67 10.17
N GLY A 11 -5.07 -0.99 11.42
CA GLY A 11 -6.37 -1.58 11.77
C GLY A 11 -6.28 -2.88 12.54
N CYS A 12 -7.39 -3.63 12.52
CA CYS A 12 -7.62 -4.85 13.30
C CYS A 12 -6.83 -6.06 12.79
N LYS A 13 -6.81 -7.16 13.57
CA LYS A 13 -6.16 -8.45 13.23
C LYS A 13 -6.48 -8.97 11.82
N VAL A 14 -7.67 -8.71 11.30
CA VAL A 14 -8.08 -9.12 9.94
C VAL A 14 -7.19 -8.47 8.88
N ASN A 15 -6.88 -7.17 9.01
CA ASN A 15 -6.03 -6.47 8.05
C ASN A 15 -4.60 -6.99 8.02
N GLN A 16 -4.11 -7.55 9.15
CA GLN A 16 -2.77 -8.16 9.22
C GLN A 16 -2.70 -9.43 8.38
N TYR A 17 -3.74 -10.28 8.46
CA TYR A 17 -3.85 -11.48 7.64
C TYR A 17 -3.88 -11.13 6.15
N GLU A 18 -4.69 -10.15 5.76
CA GLU A 18 -4.75 -9.71 4.36
C GLU A 18 -3.42 -9.17 3.87
N THR A 19 -2.72 -8.39 4.71
CA THR A 19 -1.39 -7.89 4.36
C THR A 19 -0.37 -9.02 4.21
N GLN A 20 -0.48 -10.07 5.02
CA GLN A 20 0.37 -11.25 4.90
C GLN A 20 0.13 -11.99 3.58
N VAL A 21 -1.12 -12.11 3.13
CA VAL A 21 -1.44 -12.66 1.81
C VAL A 21 -0.84 -11.80 0.69
N ILE A 22 -0.95 -10.47 0.78
CA ILE A 22 -0.36 -9.54 -0.19
C ILE A 22 1.17 -9.68 -0.21
N ARG A 23 1.83 -9.78 0.96
CA ARG A 23 3.27 -10.03 1.09
C ARG A 23 3.71 -11.28 0.35
N GLU A 24 3.01 -12.39 0.57
CA GLU A 24 3.30 -13.65 -0.11
C GLU A 24 3.13 -13.55 -1.63
N ARG A 25 2.13 -12.82 -2.12
CA ARG A 25 1.95 -12.58 -3.56
C ARG A 25 3.09 -11.78 -4.16
N PHE A 26 3.53 -10.70 -3.51
CA PHE A 26 4.69 -9.94 -3.94
C PHE A 26 5.96 -10.80 -3.96
N LYS A 27 6.18 -11.60 -2.92
CA LYS A 27 7.31 -12.53 -2.86
C LYS A 27 7.30 -13.54 -4.01
N ARG A 28 6.12 -14.09 -4.35
CA ARG A 28 5.93 -14.99 -5.51
C ARG A 28 6.15 -14.29 -6.85
N ALA A 29 5.90 -12.99 -6.92
CA ALA A 29 6.13 -12.17 -8.10
C ALA A 29 7.58 -11.64 -8.21
N ASN A 30 8.54 -12.26 -7.50
CA ASN A 30 9.95 -11.84 -7.47
C ASN A 30 10.17 -10.41 -6.95
N PHE A 31 9.41 -9.97 -5.95
CA PHE A 31 9.70 -8.75 -5.19
C PHE A 31 10.39 -9.08 -3.87
N GLU A 32 11.25 -8.18 -3.41
CA GLU A 32 11.88 -8.30 -2.10
C GLU A 32 11.01 -7.58 -1.06
N LEU A 33 10.68 -8.28 0.03
CA LEU A 33 9.93 -7.69 1.13
C LEU A 33 10.89 -6.88 2.01
N ALA A 34 10.67 -5.57 2.06
CA ALA A 34 11.40 -4.65 2.93
C ALA A 34 10.52 -4.24 4.13
N SER A 35 11.16 -3.86 5.23
CA SER A 35 10.45 -3.26 6.36
C SER A 35 9.96 -1.86 5.98
N PHE A 36 8.83 -1.41 6.53
CA PHE A 36 8.35 -0.03 6.30
C PHE A 36 9.32 1.05 6.84
N SER A 37 10.21 0.67 7.75
CA SER A 37 11.32 1.50 8.23
C SER A 37 12.45 1.67 7.20
N GLU A 38 12.57 0.80 6.21
CA GLU A 38 13.61 0.83 5.20
C GLU A 38 13.18 1.59 3.94
N GLU A 39 14.14 1.91 3.08
CA GLU A 39 13.89 2.42 1.73
C GLU A 39 13.41 1.28 0.82
N ALA A 40 12.25 1.50 0.20
CA ALA A 40 11.61 0.59 -0.74
C ALA A 40 11.21 1.33 -2.02
N ASP A 41 11.10 0.61 -3.13
CA ASP A 41 10.61 1.15 -4.40
C ASP A 41 9.08 1.30 -4.40
N ILE A 42 8.40 0.46 -3.62
CA ILE A 42 6.95 0.40 -3.54
C ILE A 42 6.53 0.38 -2.08
N TYR A 43 5.65 1.30 -1.68
CA TYR A 43 5.04 1.32 -0.35
C TYR A 43 3.55 1.01 -0.46
N VAL A 44 3.09 -0.03 0.21
CA VAL A 44 1.67 -0.41 0.28
C VAL A 44 1.15 -0.15 1.68
N ILE A 45 0.15 0.71 1.80
CA ILE A 45 -0.48 1.09 3.07
C ILE A 45 -1.92 0.58 3.06
N ASN A 46 -2.19 -0.46 3.83
CA ASN A 46 -3.54 -0.96 4.04
C ASN A 46 -4.17 -0.25 5.25
N THR A 47 -5.12 0.64 4.96
CA THR A 47 -5.78 1.54 5.91
C THR A 47 -7.08 0.94 6.45
N CYS A 48 -7.50 1.42 7.62
CA CYS A 48 -8.77 1.08 8.23
C CYS A 48 -9.43 2.38 8.70
N SER A 49 -10.71 2.55 8.40
CA SER A 49 -11.48 3.76 8.75
C SER A 49 -12.58 3.42 9.75
N VAL A 50 -12.16 2.85 10.90
CA VAL A 50 -13.06 2.53 12.01
C VAL A 50 -13.17 3.69 13.00
N THR A 51 -12.19 4.59 13.04
CA THR A 51 -12.18 5.77 13.92
C THR A 51 -11.40 6.90 13.28
N LYS A 52 -11.74 8.17 13.60
CA LYS A 52 -10.99 9.36 13.13
C LYS A 52 -9.48 9.28 13.42
N ARG A 53 -9.09 8.70 14.57
CA ARG A 53 -7.67 8.48 14.91
C ARG A 53 -6.97 7.52 13.96
N ALA A 54 -7.69 6.53 13.42
CA ALA A 54 -7.14 5.62 12.42
C ALA A 54 -6.92 6.33 11.08
N ASP A 55 -7.81 7.25 10.71
CA ASP A 55 -7.66 8.08 9.51
C ASP A 55 -6.44 9.01 9.63
N GLU A 56 -6.28 9.70 10.77
CA GLU A 56 -5.12 10.55 11.04
C GLU A 56 -3.80 9.78 10.96
N LYS A 57 -3.73 8.58 11.57
CA LYS A 57 -2.56 7.70 11.48
C LYS A 57 -2.29 7.23 10.05
N SER A 58 -3.35 6.98 9.28
CA SER A 58 -3.23 6.59 7.87
C SER A 58 -2.58 7.70 7.05
N ILE A 59 -3.05 8.93 7.23
CA ILE A 59 -2.48 10.12 6.59
C ILE A 59 -1.02 10.33 7.00
N ASP A 60 -0.68 10.13 8.28
CA ASP A 60 0.70 10.24 8.76
C ASP A 60 1.63 9.20 8.11
N LEU A 61 1.18 7.95 7.98
CA LEU A 61 1.94 6.92 7.28
C LEU A 61 2.15 7.23 5.79
N ILE A 62 1.13 7.77 5.12
CA ILE A 62 1.23 8.17 3.71
C ILE A 62 2.33 9.23 3.56
N ARG A 63 2.32 10.26 4.41
CA ARG A 63 3.36 11.29 4.41
C ARG A 63 4.75 10.71 4.66
N LYS A 64 4.88 9.81 5.64
CA LYS A 64 6.17 9.15 5.94
C LYS A 64 6.68 8.32 4.77
N ALA A 65 5.81 7.58 4.07
CA ALA A 65 6.19 6.83 2.88
C ALA A 65 6.70 7.75 1.78
N LEU A 66 5.99 8.85 1.50
CA LEU A 66 6.39 9.84 0.50
C LEU A 66 7.73 10.53 0.84
N GLN A 67 7.98 10.80 2.12
CA GLN A 67 9.24 11.41 2.57
C GLN A 67 10.42 10.43 2.56
N LYS A 68 10.17 9.13 2.71
CA LYS A 68 11.23 8.11 2.73
C LYS A 68 11.90 7.96 1.38
N ASN A 69 11.11 7.94 0.32
CA ASN A 69 11.65 7.82 -1.03
C ASN A 69 10.75 8.59 -1.99
N ASN A 70 11.23 9.74 -2.45
CA ASN A 70 10.48 10.62 -3.36
C ASN A 70 10.27 10.00 -4.76
N GLY A 71 11.03 8.95 -5.10
CA GLY A 71 10.87 8.18 -6.33
C GLY A 71 10.06 6.88 -6.17
N ALA A 72 9.63 6.55 -4.95
CA ALA A 72 8.87 5.33 -4.71
C ALA A 72 7.40 5.47 -5.11
N SER A 73 6.82 4.36 -5.55
CA SER A 73 5.38 4.24 -5.77
C SER A 73 4.66 3.99 -4.46
N VAL A 74 3.92 4.98 -3.97
CA VAL A 74 3.09 4.83 -2.76
C VAL A 74 1.67 4.45 -3.15
N VAL A 75 1.17 3.37 -2.56
CA VAL A 75 -0.18 2.85 -2.74
C VAL A 75 -0.92 2.82 -1.43
N VAL A 76 -2.14 3.33 -1.44
CA VAL A 76 -3.04 3.33 -0.30
C VAL A 76 -4.26 2.51 -0.66
N THR A 77 -4.65 1.60 0.21
CA THR A 77 -5.81 0.73 0.05
C THR A 77 -6.60 0.62 1.34
N GLY A 78 -7.84 0.13 1.27
CA GLY A 78 -8.69 -0.16 2.43
C GLY A 78 -9.81 0.85 2.63
N CYS A 79 -10.49 0.79 3.79
CA CYS A 79 -11.74 1.51 4.02
C CYS A 79 -11.64 3.03 3.92
N LEU A 80 -10.46 3.61 4.21
CA LEU A 80 -10.26 5.06 4.07
C LEU A 80 -10.33 5.51 2.61
N VAL A 81 -9.87 4.66 1.68
CA VAL A 81 -9.98 4.95 0.24
C VAL A 81 -11.44 4.91 -0.18
N GLU A 82 -12.21 3.94 0.29
CA GLU A 82 -13.64 3.87 -0.05
C GLU A 82 -14.45 5.02 0.57
N ALA A 83 -14.05 5.50 1.75
CA ALA A 83 -14.72 6.60 2.43
C ALA A 83 -14.35 7.99 1.86
N ASP A 84 -13.08 8.21 1.52
CA ASP A 84 -12.53 9.56 1.26
C ASP A 84 -11.47 9.56 0.14
N ALA A 85 -11.63 8.75 -0.90
CA ALA A 85 -10.72 8.71 -2.06
C ALA A 85 -10.45 10.09 -2.67
N GLU A 86 -11.49 10.90 -2.89
CA GLU A 86 -11.33 12.22 -3.52
C GLU A 86 -10.45 13.16 -2.68
N LYS A 87 -10.67 13.22 -1.36
CA LYS A 87 -9.84 14.03 -0.46
C LYS A 87 -8.40 13.54 -0.40
N LEU A 88 -8.20 12.23 -0.39
CA LEU A 88 -6.86 11.65 -0.42
C LEU A 88 -6.13 11.97 -1.73
N LYS A 89 -6.84 11.95 -2.86
CA LYS A 89 -6.28 12.26 -4.18
C LYS A 89 -5.95 13.74 -4.31
N ASP A 90 -6.80 14.62 -3.81
CA ASP A 90 -6.55 16.07 -3.79
C ASP A 90 -5.32 16.41 -2.92
N LYS A 91 -5.22 15.77 -1.75
CA LYS A 91 -4.12 16.00 -0.81
C LYS A 91 -2.80 15.32 -1.20
N PHE A 92 -2.88 14.17 -1.86
CA PHE A 92 -1.73 13.36 -2.26
C PHE A 92 -1.89 12.87 -3.71
N PRO A 93 -1.77 13.76 -4.70
CA PRO A 93 -2.02 13.42 -6.11
C PRO A 93 -1.03 12.38 -6.67
N GLN A 94 0.17 12.28 -6.08
CA GLN A 94 1.20 11.31 -6.45
C GLN A 94 0.97 9.90 -5.88
N VAL A 95 -0.03 9.72 -5.01
CA VAL A 95 -0.34 8.43 -4.36
C VAL A 95 -1.39 7.68 -5.15
N LYS A 96 -1.19 6.37 -5.34
CA LYS A 96 -2.15 5.50 -6.01
C LYS A 96 -3.17 4.99 -5.00
N LEU A 97 -4.44 5.33 -5.22
CA LEU A 97 -5.55 4.87 -4.39
C LEU A 97 -6.15 3.61 -5.00
N VAL A 98 -6.26 2.54 -4.22
CA VAL A 98 -6.77 1.24 -4.67
C VAL A 98 -7.91 0.81 -3.75
N GLY A 99 -9.02 0.39 -4.34
CA GLY A 99 -10.19 -0.08 -3.60
C GLY A 99 -9.92 -1.40 -2.87
N ASN A 100 -10.73 -1.70 -1.86
CA ASN A 100 -10.59 -2.90 -1.04
C ASN A 100 -10.64 -4.21 -1.86
N SER A 101 -11.48 -4.25 -2.91
CA SER A 101 -11.61 -5.41 -3.80
C SER A 101 -10.37 -5.67 -4.67
N GLU A 102 -9.53 -4.66 -4.89
CA GLU A 102 -8.37 -4.74 -5.78
C GLU A 102 -7.04 -4.87 -5.02
N LYS A 103 -7.05 -4.79 -3.69
CA LYS A 103 -5.84 -4.86 -2.85
C LYS A 103 -5.07 -6.17 -2.99
N LEU A 104 -5.74 -7.26 -3.37
CA LEU A 104 -5.11 -8.56 -3.62
C LEU A 104 -4.37 -8.60 -4.95
N LYS A 105 -4.69 -7.70 -5.90
CA LYS A 105 -4.08 -7.60 -7.22
C LYS A 105 -2.97 -6.55 -7.29
N LEU A 106 -2.55 -6.01 -6.14
CA LEU A 106 -1.49 -4.99 -6.09
C LEU A 106 -0.18 -5.48 -6.69
N ASN A 107 0.15 -6.75 -6.51
CA ASN A 107 1.32 -7.34 -7.14
C ASN A 107 1.23 -7.27 -8.67
N GLU A 108 0.06 -7.43 -9.28
CA GLU A 108 -0.13 -7.36 -10.74
C GLU A 108 0.03 -5.93 -11.28
N LEU A 109 -0.29 -4.91 -10.47
CA LEU A 109 -0.09 -3.50 -10.85
C LEU A 109 1.39 -3.10 -10.93
N PHE A 110 2.26 -3.79 -10.21
CA PHE A 110 3.69 -3.48 -10.15
C PHE A 110 4.58 -4.54 -10.76
N ALA A 111 4.09 -5.78 -10.88
CA ALA A 111 4.77 -6.84 -11.57
C ALA A 111 5.05 -6.39 -13.01
N PRO A 112 6.24 -6.67 -13.54
CA PRO A 112 6.42 -6.60 -14.99
C PRO A 112 5.34 -7.49 -15.61
N LEU A 113 4.74 -7.03 -16.71
CA LEU A 113 3.68 -7.69 -17.48
C LEU A 113 4.14 -9.00 -18.15
N ASP A 114 4.86 -9.86 -17.42
CA ASP A 114 5.22 -11.19 -17.83
C ASP A 114 4.18 -12.17 -17.30
N SER A 115 2.96 -12.08 -17.84
CA SER A 115 2.11 -13.22 -18.16
C SER A 115 0.81 -12.75 -18.81
N LYS A 116 0.80 -12.78 -20.15
CA LYS A 116 -0.39 -13.18 -20.90
C LYS A 116 -0.89 -14.52 -20.34
N HIS A 117 -2.13 -14.59 -19.87
CA HIS A 117 -3.10 -15.56 -20.38
C HIS A 117 -4.53 -15.16 -19.98
#